data_AF-A0A972MCH7-F1
#
_entry.id   AF-A0A972MCH7-F1
#
_cell.length_a   1.000
_cell.length_b   1.000
_cell.length_c   1.000
_cell.angle_alpha   90.00
_cell.angle_beta   90.00
_cell.angle_gamma   90.00
#
_symmetry.space_group_name_H-M   'P 1'
#
loop_
_entity.id
_entity.type
_entity.pdbx_description
1 polymer ?
#
loop_
_entity_poly.entity_id
_entity_poly.type
_entity_poly.pdbx_seq_one_letter_code
_entity_poly.pdbx_strand_id
1 'polypeptide(L)' 'ANESEYWIDLLYDTNYLDSKRFKELKRDVIEIIKLLASSVKSLKSSS' A
#
# COMPACT_ATOMS: atom_id res chain seq x y z
N ALA A 1 4.81 2.86 4.92
CA ALA A 1 4.45 1.97 3.80
C ALA A 1 4.78 0.52 4.13
N ASN A 2 6.01 0.24 4.56
CA ASN A 2 6.52 -1.11 4.80
C ASN A 2 5.69 -1.94 5.81
N GLU A 3 5.12 -1.32 6.85
CA GLU A 3 4.29 -2.04 7.83
C GLU A 3 2.95 -2.52 7.24
N SER A 4 2.28 -1.71 6.42
CA SER A 4 1.01 -2.10 5.78
C SER A 4 1.23 -3.23 4.79
N GLU A 5 2.30 -3.20 4.00
CA GLU A 5 2.66 -4.31 3.11
C GLU A 5 2.99 -5.58 3.89
N TYR A 6 3.76 -5.46 4.99
CA TYR A 6 4.07 -6.58 5.88
C TYR A 6 2.80 -7.25 6.44
N TRP A 7 1.83 -6.47 6.91
CA TRP A 7 0.57 -7.04 7.42
C TRP A 7 -0.24 -7.73 6.32
N ILE A 8 -0.23 -7.20 5.09
CA ILE A 8 -0.94 -7.82 3.96
C ILE A 8 -0.29 -9.14 3.56
N ASP A 9 1.05 -9.19 3.52
CA ASP A 9 1.81 -10.41 3.26
C ASP A 9 1.56 -11.45 4.37
N LEU A 10 1.59 -11.05 5.65
CA LEU A 10 1.29 -11.94 6.77
C LEU A 10 -0.13 -12.51 6.72
N LEU A 11 -1.13 -11.70 6.38
CA LEU A 11 -2.52 -12.14 6.25
C LEU A 11 -2.71 -13.12 5.09
N TYR A 12 -1.93 -12.99 4.02
CA TYR A 12 -1.89 -13.96 2.93
C TYR A 12 -1.20 -15.26 3.35
N ASP A 13 -0.04 -15.17 4.00
CA ASP A 13 0.72 -16.33 4.47
C ASP A 13 -0.03 -17.16 5.53
N THR A 14 -0.86 -16.49 6.33
CA THR A 14 -1.75 -17.14 7.31
C THR A 14 -3.08 -17.59 6.72
N ASN A 15 -3.24 -17.51 5.39
CA ASN A 15 -4.40 -17.97 4.64
C ASN A 15 -5.71 -17.25 4.98
N TYR A 16 -5.63 -16.05 5.58
CA TYR A 16 -6.79 -15.18 5.84
C TYR A 16 -7.20 -14.37 4.60
N LEU A 17 -6.29 -14.21 3.64
CA LEU A 17 -6.56 -13.59 2.35
C LEU A 17 -6.37 -14.62 1.24
N ASP A 18 -7.34 -14.70 0.33
CA ASP A 18 -7.14 -15.40 -0.93
C ASP A 18 -6.25 -14.59 -1.89
N SER A 19 -5.64 -15.28 -2.85
CA SER A 19 -4.70 -14.70 -3.82
C SER A 19 -5.27 -13.54 -4.63
N LYS A 20 -6.60 -13.49 -4.83
CA LYS A 20 -7.24 -12.37 -5.52
C LYS A 20 -7.28 -11.16 -4.60
N ARG A 21 -7.80 -11.32 -3.38
CA ARG A 21 -7.92 -10.24 -2.41
C ARG A 21 -6.56 -9.66 -2.02
N PHE A 22 -5.56 -10.52 -1.87
CA PHE A 22 -4.17 -10.11 -1.66
C PHE A 22 -3.65 -9.19 -2.76
N LYS A 23 -3.82 -9.59 -4.03
CA LYS A 23 -3.37 -8.78 -5.19
C LYS A 23 -4.10 -7.46 -5.31
N GLU A 24 -5.42 -7.45 -5.09
CA GLU A 24 -6.23 -6.22 -5.09
C GLU A 24 -5.75 -5.26 -4.00
N LEU A 25 -5.60 -5.75 -2.77
CA LEU A 25 -5.20 -4.93 -1.63
C LEU A 25 -3.77 -4.38 -1.78
N LYS A 26 -2.83 -5.21 -2.26
CA LYS A 26 -1.45 -4.80 -2.49
C LYS A 26 -1.36 -3.71 -3.56
N ARG A 27 -2.14 -3.84 -4.64
CA ARG A 27 -2.23 -2.81 -5.69
C ARG A 27 -2.75 -1.49 -5.14
N ASP A 28 -3.83 -1.53 -4.37
CA ASP A 28 -4.47 -0.30 -3.87
C ASP A 28 -3.57 0.42 -2.85
N VAL A 29 -2.85 -0.32 -1.99
CA VAL A 29 -1.86 0.27 -1.06
C VAL A 29 -0.73 0.99 -1.81
N ILE A 30 -0.20 0.39 -2.88
CA ILE A 30 0.85 1.00 -3.70
C ILE A 30 0.36 2.33 -4.31
N GLU A 31 -0.86 2.37 -4.84
CA GLU A 31 -1.43 3.58 -5.42
C GLU A 31 -1.63 4.67 -4.36
N ILE A 32 -2.11 4.34 -3.17
CA ILE A 32 -2.24 5.29 -2.06
C ILE A 32 -0.87 5.87 -1.66
N ILE A 33 0.18 5.05 -1.59
CA ILE A 33 1.54 5.51 -1.28
C ILE A 33 2.03 6.50 -2.35
N LYS A 34 1.79 6.22 -3.64
CA LYS A 34 2.16 7.13 -4.73
C LYS A 34 1.42 8.46 -4.64
N LEU A 35 0.14 8.43 -4.32
CA LEU A 35 -0.67 9.64 -4.13
C LEU A 35 -0.14 10.46 -2.96
N LEU A 36 0.11 9.83 -1.81
CA LEU A 36 0.67 10.51 -0.62
C LEU A 36 2.06 11.10 -0.92
N ALA A 37 2.94 10.34 -1.56
CA ALA A 37 4.26 10.82 -1.95
C ALA A 37 4.17 12.02 -2.91
N SER A 38 3.24 11.97 -3.87
CA SER A 38 2.99 13.07 -4.81
C SER A 38 2.43 14.31 -4.10
N SER A 39 1.49 14.12 -3.17
CA SER A 39 0.94 15.20 -2.34
C SER A 39 2.00 15.87 -1.48
N VAL A 40 2.84 15.09 -0.80
CA VAL A 40 3.96 15.62 0.00
C VAL A 40 4.97 16.36 -0.88
N LYS A 41 5.30 15.81 -2.06
CA LYS A 41 6.19 16.47 -3.01
C LYS A 41 5.62 17.79 -3.52
N SER A 42 4.32 17.83 -3.83
CA SER A 42 3.61 19.05 -4.23
C SER A 42 3.69 20.12 -3.14
N LEU A 43 3.40 19.76 -1.89
CA LEU A 43 3.47 20.66 -0.75
C LEU A 43 4.89 21.20 -0.49
N LYS A 44 5.92 20.35 -0.65
CA LYS A 44 7.32 20.76 -0.56
C LYS A 44 7.77 21.67 -1.70
N SER A 45 7.20 21.52 -2.90
CA SER A 45 7.55 22.32 -4.06
C SER A 45 6.85 23.68 -4.09
N SER A 46 5.77 23.85 -3.32
CA SER A 46 5.03 25.11 -3.18
C SER A 46 5.50 25.97 -1.99
N SER A 47 6.60 25.60 -1.33
CA SER A 47 7.22 26.35 -0.23
C SER A 47 8.56 26.95 -0.64
#